data_AF-A0A6A6PKL7-F1
#
_entry.id   AF-A0A6A6PKL7-F1
#
_cell.length_a   1.000
_cell.length_b   1.000
_cell.length_c   1.000
_cell.angle_alpha   90.00
_cell.angle_beta   90.00
_cell.angle_gamma   90.00
#
_symmetry.space_group_name_H-M   'P 1'
#
loop_
_entity.id
_entity.type
_entity.pdbx_description
1 polymer ?
#
loop_
_entity_poly.entity_id
_entity_poly.type
_entity_poly.pdbx_seq_one_letter_code
_entity_poly.pdbx_strand_id
1 'polypeptide(L)'
;MRAPVNMRDRRYTNLSTSSTFSTDSDVSGGSRASLNEKRVFSPSPTGSPLLDSETKEHPIRPARRTSTLLLFLTIIAVLALKFVLVSYLLRLLGISFSTPHSWSLGTPFAGDRDLLDQPSAVKVLDGLGQPKWTVHIPHDYSFPLQSQHAQQICRQSETLRDELSMRSRMMPVKDWRRKGGYYVSDATYLDVDAAEELSGQPRFNSESDENVCESSLTFALDTQDTSFGKSLLMLWLSYGLAKKEGRAFFIDDTRWLYGRYTSFFLPLPSTNCTPPPPRQIVPCPHNAKHLLVSSATIPWTFGAVFEREYLQSWKSGLEKSRQVYGLLRTGYEDLFHLTDEHATFAALRTAALKGDAEKQDASTIGVHLRRGDLHPFEYQFSQDYLPLERYGAAARKLRAHCDSAQDASPALPFLLASDDPDIFESAELQQSAHPFAVQKTQERIQLASKATLDLSAPTEDIIQPNSGYTKHVDENSGWEGGFYSALFYSIGGGNRASSSSVADDTLFSAPAMQMRELVGRAYLLDLAVLGTASDGIVCASSSATCRVLGVMMGWDAVAQGRWVNVDDNRAWSWDGRR
;
A
#
# COMPACT_ATOMS: atom_id res chain seq x y z
N MET A 1 12.78 -32.16 12.60
CA MET A 1 11.83 -31.27 11.90
C MET A 1 10.55 -31.20 12.74
N ARG A 2 10.42 -30.15 13.56
CA ARG A 2 9.20 -29.88 14.35
C ARG A 2 8.37 -28.85 13.58
N ALA A 3 7.10 -29.16 13.37
CA ALA A 3 6.14 -28.28 12.74
C ALA A 3 5.96 -26.97 13.55
N PRO A 4 5.72 -25.82 12.90
CA PRO A 4 5.38 -24.59 13.60
C PRO A 4 4.04 -24.75 14.30
N VAL A 5 4.01 -24.34 15.57
CA VAL A 5 2.80 -24.29 16.40
C VAL A 5 1.87 -23.24 15.79
N ASN A 6 0.70 -23.69 15.35
CA ASN A 6 -0.38 -22.86 14.84
C ASN A 6 -0.91 -22.03 16.03
N MET A 7 -0.58 -20.73 16.10
CA MET A 7 -1.20 -19.82 17.05
C MET A 7 -2.66 -19.66 16.64
N ARG A 8 -3.57 -20.11 17.52
CA ARG A 8 -5.01 -19.91 17.34
C ARG A 8 -5.34 -18.44 17.49
N ASP A 9 -6.06 -17.90 16.51
CA ASP A 9 -6.63 -16.55 16.53
C ASP A 9 -7.46 -16.34 17.80
N ARG A 10 -7.11 -15.29 18.55
CA ARG A 10 -7.93 -14.76 19.63
C ARG A 10 -9.14 -14.05 19.01
N ARG A 11 -10.34 -14.42 19.44
CA ARG A 11 -11.58 -13.69 19.16
C ARG A 11 -11.59 -12.45 20.07
N TYR A 12 -11.82 -11.28 19.50
CA TYR A 12 -11.88 -10.02 20.25
C TYR A 12 -13.21 -9.31 19.98
N THR A 13 -13.80 -8.73 21.03
CA THR A 13 -15.07 -8.00 21.00
C THR A 13 -14.90 -6.57 21.55
N ASN A 14 -15.88 -5.71 21.19
CA ASN A 14 -16.19 -4.36 21.65
C ASN A 14 -15.02 -3.40 21.91
N LEU A 15 -14.63 -2.68 20.86
CA LEU A 15 -13.80 -1.48 20.94
C LEU A 15 -14.71 -0.26 21.18
N SER A 16 -14.40 0.57 22.17
CA SER A 16 -15.04 1.86 22.41
C SER A 16 -14.05 3.00 22.13
N THR A 17 -14.48 4.07 21.50
CA THR A 17 -13.70 5.32 21.35
C THR A 17 -14.22 6.36 22.34
N SER A 18 -13.38 6.85 23.24
CA SER A 18 -13.73 7.96 24.14
C SER A 18 -13.43 9.31 23.47
N SER A 19 -14.37 10.25 23.57
CA SER A 19 -14.19 11.66 23.22
C SER A 19 -14.40 12.49 24.49
N THR A 20 -13.37 13.19 24.97
CA THR A 20 -13.49 14.06 26.14
C THR A 20 -13.98 15.45 25.74
N PHE A 21 -15.17 15.81 26.22
CA PHE A 21 -15.62 17.19 26.35
C PHE A 21 -15.38 17.60 27.81
N SER A 22 -14.59 18.65 28.02
CA SER A 22 -14.13 19.07 29.34
C SER A 22 -15.23 19.82 30.12
N THR A 23 -15.39 19.46 31.40
CA THR A 23 -15.70 20.42 32.47
C THR A 23 -15.06 19.91 33.77
N ASP A 24 -14.34 20.81 34.45
CA ASP A 24 -13.56 20.61 35.67
C ASP A 24 -14.33 19.92 36.82
N SER A 25 -13.61 19.12 37.62
CA SER A 25 -13.47 19.36 39.07
C SER A 25 -12.43 18.43 39.72
N ASP A 26 -11.62 19.03 40.60
CA ASP A 26 -10.64 18.42 41.50
C ASP A 26 -11.21 17.33 42.41
N VAL A 27 -10.48 16.21 42.58
CA VAL A 27 -10.42 15.48 43.86
C VAL A 27 -9.03 14.89 44.08
N SER A 28 -8.42 15.32 45.18
CA SER A 28 -7.23 14.75 45.83
C SER A 28 -7.50 13.37 46.44
N GLY A 29 -6.57 12.43 46.30
CA GLY A 29 -6.59 11.17 47.07
C GLY A 29 -5.24 10.48 47.03
N GLY A 30 -4.49 10.57 48.12
CA GLY A 30 -3.14 10.03 48.23
C GLY A 30 -3.04 8.57 48.69
N SER A 31 -1.83 8.04 48.46
CA SER A 31 -1.13 6.99 49.20
C SER A 31 -1.59 5.53 49.02
N ARG A 32 -0.73 4.69 48.43
CA ARG A 32 0.26 3.88 49.18
C ARG A 32 1.06 2.96 48.26
N ALA A 33 2.33 2.84 48.61
CA ALA A 33 3.33 1.95 48.03
C ALA A 33 3.00 0.45 48.25
N SER A 34 3.44 -0.39 47.33
CA SER A 34 3.90 -1.74 47.63
C SER A 34 4.96 -2.17 46.62
N LEU A 35 6.17 -2.34 47.16
CA LEU A 35 7.28 -3.06 46.56
C LEU A 35 6.87 -4.49 46.18
N ASN A 36 7.36 -5.00 45.05
CA ASN A 36 7.96 -6.32 45.08
C ASN A 36 9.06 -6.49 44.04
N GLU A 37 10.23 -6.71 44.61
CA GLU A 37 11.54 -6.98 44.06
C GLU A 37 11.59 -8.44 43.59
N LYS A 38 12.08 -8.69 42.38
CA LYS A 38 12.77 -9.97 42.06
C LYS A 38 13.87 -9.72 41.04
N ARG A 39 15.02 -9.35 41.59
CA ARG A 39 16.35 -9.52 40.98
C ARG A 39 16.60 -11.01 40.76
N VAL A 40 17.12 -11.35 39.59
CA VAL A 40 18.03 -12.49 39.43
C VAL A 40 19.25 -11.97 38.68
N PHE A 41 20.39 -11.94 39.38
CA PHE A 41 21.70 -11.60 38.86
C PHE A 41 22.45 -12.89 38.47
N SER A 42 22.94 -12.93 37.23
CA SER A 42 24.29 -13.39 36.79
C SER A 42 24.68 -14.88 36.93
N PRO A 43 25.75 -15.39 36.28
CA PRO A 43 26.82 -14.69 35.55
C PRO A 43 27.23 -15.24 34.16
N SER A 44 28.02 -14.45 33.43
CA SER A 44 28.87 -14.90 32.31
C SER A 44 29.99 -15.84 32.79
N PRO A 45 30.58 -16.63 31.88
CA PRO A 45 32.01 -16.42 31.64
C PRO A 45 32.43 -16.45 30.16
N THR A 46 33.42 -15.61 29.91
CA THR A 46 34.47 -15.56 28.87
C THR A 46 34.82 -16.85 28.13
N GLY A 47 35.17 -16.69 26.84
CA GLY A 47 35.99 -17.65 26.09
C GLY A 47 35.90 -17.48 24.57
N SER A 48 36.58 -16.47 24.02
CA SER A 48 36.90 -16.43 22.57
C SER A 48 37.83 -17.58 22.21
N PRO A 49 37.76 -18.07 20.97
CA PRO A 49 38.98 -18.05 20.18
C PRO A 49 38.79 -17.48 18.78
N LEU A 50 39.76 -16.63 18.45
CA LEU A 50 40.34 -16.32 17.14
C LEU A 50 40.05 -17.36 16.05
N LEU A 51 39.51 -16.87 14.93
CA LEU A 51 39.67 -17.46 13.60
C LEU A 51 40.14 -16.36 12.65
N ASP A 52 41.47 -16.24 12.55
CA ASP A 52 42.12 -15.82 11.31
C ASP A 52 42.25 -17.06 10.43
N SER A 53 41.76 -17.02 9.18
CA SER A 53 42.57 -17.43 8.03
C SER A 53 41.87 -17.16 6.69
N GLU A 54 42.60 -16.42 5.86
CA GLU A 54 42.71 -16.56 4.40
C GLU A 54 41.49 -16.23 3.52
N THR A 55 41.40 -14.96 3.13
CA THR A 55 41.02 -14.61 1.76
C THR A 55 42.06 -15.17 0.79
N LYS A 56 41.77 -16.32 0.17
CA LYS A 56 42.51 -16.77 -1.00
C LYS A 56 42.10 -15.93 -2.21
N GLU A 57 42.98 -15.00 -2.58
CA GLU A 57 43.00 -14.43 -3.93
C GLU A 57 43.25 -15.56 -4.94
N HIS A 58 42.33 -15.74 -5.88
CA HIS A 58 42.55 -16.61 -7.04
C HIS A 58 43.21 -15.79 -8.17
N PRO A 59 44.43 -16.14 -8.62
CA PRO A 59 45.01 -15.50 -9.79
C PRO A 59 44.28 -15.98 -11.05
N ILE A 60 43.78 -15.00 -11.81
CA ILE A 60 43.18 -15.19 -13.13
C ILE A 60 44.24 -15.76 -14.08
N ARG A 61 44.07 -17.02 -14.51
CA ARG A 61 44.81 -17.59 -15.64
C ARG A 61 44.02 -17.32 -16.93
N PRO A 62 44.65 -16.85 -18.02
CA PRO A 62 43.97 -16.71 -19.31
C PRO A 62 43.79 -18.10 -19.93
N ALA A 63 42.57 -18.63 -19.88
CA ALA A 63 42.21 -19.85 -20.60
C ALA A 63 42.04 -19.53 -22.09
N ARG A 64 42.84 -20.24 -22.90
CA ARG A 64 42.86 -20.28 -24.37
C ARG A 64 41.47 -20.64 -24.94
N ARG A 65 40.55 -19.66 -25.03
CA ARG A 65 39.18 -19.80 -25.55
C ARG A 65 39.11 -19.46 -27.04
N THR A 66 39.53 -20.39 -27.90
CA THR A 66 39.16 -20.33 -29.33
C THR A 66 38.75 -21.68 -29.91
N SER A 67 39.02 -22.80 -29.23
CA SER A 67 38.69 -24.15 -29.76
C SER A 67 37.34 -24.72 -29.33
N THR A 68 36.76 -24.29 -28.20
CA THR A 68 35.51 -24.87 -27.67
C THR A 68 34.25 -24.27 -28.32
N LEU A 69 34.32 -23.01 -28.75
CA LEU A 69 33.17 -22.32 -29.37
C LEU A 69 32.89 -22.83 -30.78
N LEU A 70 33.93 -23.14 -31.55
CA LEU A 70 33.82 -23.78 -32.87
C LEU A 70 33.21 -25.19 -32.76
N LEU A 71 33.63 -25.98 -31.77
CA LEU A 71 33.06 -27.31 -31.54
C LEU A 71 31.57 -27.24 -31.20
N PHE A 72 31.18 -26.32 -30.30
CA PHE A 72 29.77 -26.11 -29.96
C PHE A 72 28.93 -25.65 -31.17
N LEU A 73 29.45 -24.73 -31.99
CA LEU A 73 28.77 -24.28 -33.21
C LEU A 73 28.61 -25.41 -34.23
N THR A 74 29.61 -26.28 -34.39
CA THR A 74 29.49 -27.46 -35.27
C THR A 74 28.44 -28.45 -34.77
N ILE A 75 28.35 -28.69 -33.45
CA ILE A 75 27.34 -29.57 -32.86
C ILE A 75 25.93 -29.01 -33.09
N ILE A 76 25.73 -27.69 -32.89
CA ILE A 76 24.45 -27.02 -33.13
C ILE A 76 24.07 -27.10 -34.63
N ALA A 77 25.02 -26.89 -35.53
CA ALA A 77 24.78 -26.99 -36.97
C ALA A 77 24.37 -28.41 -37.40
N VAL A 78 25.02 -29.44 -36.85
CA VAL A 78 24.68 -30.85 -37.12
C VAL A 78 23.31 -31.22 -36.55
N LEU A 79 22.96 -30.74 -35.36
CA LEU A 79 21.64 -30.95 -34.76
C LEU A 79 20.53 -30.26 -35.57
N ALA A 80 20.77 -29.03 -36.03
CA ALA A 80 19.84 -28.31 -36.89
C ALA A 80 19.65 -29.03 -38.24
N LEU A 81 20.73 -29.51 -38.86
CA LEU A 81 20.65 -30.26 -40.12
C LEU A 81 19.87 -31.57 -39.95
N LYS A 82 20.11 -32.31 -38.85
CA LYS A 82 19.34 -33.51 -38.53
C LYS A 82 17.86 -33.19 -38.32
N PHE A 83 17.53 -32.11 -37.63
CA PHE A 83 16.15 -31.70 -37.40
C PHE A 83 15.43 -31.33 -38.71
N VAL A 84 16.12 -30.65 -39.63
CA VAL A 84 15.59 -30.34 -40.97
C VAL A 84 15.42 -31.60 -41.81
N LEU A 85 16.37 -32.53 -41.80
CA LEU A 85 16.27 -33.81 -42.52
C LEU A 85 15.14 -34.69 -41.99
N VAL A 86 15.01 -34.80 -40.66
CA VAL A 86 13.93 -35.57 -40.01
C VAL A 86 12.57 -34.94 -40.28
N SER A 87 12.45 -33.60 -40.20
CA SER A 87 11.20 -32.91 -40.53
C SER A 87 10.84 -33.00 -42.01
N TYR A 88 11.81 -33.03 -42.92
CA TYR A 88 11.58 -33.25 -44.35
C TYR A 88 11.13 -34.69 -44.65
N LEU A 89 11.77 -35.69 -44.03
CA LEU A 89 11.37 -37.11 -44.12
C LEU A 89 9.96 -37.36 -43.54
N LEU A 90 9.64 -36.74 -42.39
CA LEU A 90 8.31 -36.81 -41.79
C LEU A 90 7.23 -36.18 -42.68
N ARG A 91 7.55 -35.08 -43.38
CA ARG A 91 6.64 -34.47 -44.38
C ARG A 91 6.44 -35.34 -45.62
N LEU A 92 7.48 -36.01 -46.10
CA LEU A 92 7.40 -36.97 -47.23
C LEU A 92 6.56 -38.21 -46.89
N LEU A 93 6.55 -38.63 -45.62
CA LEU A 93 5.73 -39.74 -45.12
C LEU A 93 4.29 -39.33 -44.78
N GLY A 94 3.90 -38.06 -45.00
CA GLY A 94 2.55 -37.56 -44.70
C GLY A 94 2.19 -37.54 -43.22
N ILE A 95 3.18 -37.71 -42.32
CA ILE A 95 2.97 -37.71 -40.88
C ILE A 95 3.06 -36.28 -40.38
N SER A 96 1.91 -35.61 -40.38
CA SER A 96 1.73 -34.38 -39.62
C SER A 96 1.75 -34.73 -38.13
N PHE A 97 2.83 -34.40 -37.43
CA PHE A 97 2.78 -34.31 -35.97
C PHE A 97 1.86 -33.14 -35.63
N SER A 98 0.59 -33.46 -35.38
CA SER A 98 -0.31 -32.60 -34.64
C SER A 98 0.41 -32.28 -33.33
N THR A 99 0.84 -31.03 -33.16
CA THR A 99 1.27 -30.54 -31.86
C THR A 99 0.21 -30.93 -30.84
N PRO A 100 0.59 -31.53 -29.70
CA PRO A 100 -0.39 -31.93 -28.70
C PRO A 100 -1.25 -30.71 -28.40
N HIS A 101 -2.57 -30.89 -28.41
CA HIS A 101 -3.53 -29.95 -27.85
C HIS A 101 -2.96 -29.43 -26.53
N SER A 102 -2.39 -28.22 -26.56
CA SER A 102 -2.18 -27.45 -25.36
C SER A 102 -3.55 -27.30 -24.74
N TRP A 103 -3.68 -27.70 -23.48
CA TRP A 103 -4.92 -27.60 -22.71
C TRP A 103 -5.47 -26.18 -22.77
N SER A 104 -6.33 -25.89 -23.74
CA SER A 104 -7.13 -24.68 -23.80
C SER A 104 -8.23 -24.87 -22.78
N LEU A 105 -7.96 -24.49 -21.54
CA LEU A 105 -9.05 -24.24 -20.60
C LEU A 105 -9.85 -23.09 -21.21
N GLY A 106 -11.07 -23.38 -21.65
CA GLY A 106 -11.87 -22.55 -22.55
C GLY A 106 -12.01 -21.11 -22.06
N THR A 107 -11.31 -20.18 -22.71
CA THR A 107 -11.69 -18.76 -22.67
C THR A 107 -12.96 -18.61 -23.51
N PRO A 108 -14.07 -18.13 -22.92
CA PRO A 108 -15.34 -18.00 -23.63
C PRO A 108 -15.24 -16.94 -24.73
N PHE A 109 -15.90 -17.21 -25.85
CA PHE A 109 -16.19 -16.19 -26.86
C PHE A 109 -17.33 -15.31 -26.35
N ALA A 110 -17.33 -14.02 -26.69
CA ALA A 110 -18.48 -13.14 -26.46
C ALA A 110 -19.70 -13.71 -27.21
N GLY A 111 -20.56 -14.44 -26.50
CA GLY A 111 -21.67 -15.21 -27.08
C GLY A 111 -21.88 -16.60 -26.47
N ASP A 112 -20.94 -17.11 -25.67
CA ASP A 112 -21.10 -18.39 -24.96
C ASP A 112 -22.02 -18.18 -23.73
N ARG A 113 -23.30 -18.49 -23.89
CA ARG A 113 -24.39 -18.12 -22.96
C ARG A 113 -24.31 -18.80 -21.59
N ASP A 114 -23.56 -19.89 -21.45
CA ASP A 114 -23.56 -20.73 -20.24
C ASP A 114 -22.51 -20.30 -19.19
N LEU A 115 -21.71 -19.24 -19.42
CA LEU A 115 -20.58 -18.86 -18.54
C LEU A 115 -20.43 -17.35 -18.24
N LEU A 116 -21.41 -16.50 -18.57
CA LEU A 116 -21.26 -15.02 -18.51
C LEU A 116 -22.01 -14.33 -17.36
N ASP A 117 -22.27 -15.00 -16.24
CA ASP A 117 -22.81 -14.32 -15.03
C ASP A 117 -21.73 -13.56 -14.25
N GLN A 118 -20.46 -13.62 -14.66
CA GLN A 118 -19.34 -13.02 -13.95
C GLN A 118 -18.47 -12.13 -14.87
N PRO A 119 -17.92 -11.02 -14.33
CA PRO A 119 -16.97 -10.19 -15.05
C PRO A 119 -15.73 -10.98 -15.49
N SER A 120 -15.41 -10.95 -16.79
CA SER A 120 -14.29 -11.72 -17.35
C SER A 120 -13.74 -11.10 -18.63
N ALA A 121 -12.51 -11.44 -18.98
CA ALA A 121 -11.95 -11.10 -20.28
C ALA A 121 -12.36 -12.14 -21.34
N VAL A 122 -12.88 -11.68 -22.48
CA VAL A 122 -13.52 -12.51 -23.52
C VAL A 122 -12.94 -12.25 -24.91
N LYS A 123 -13.05 -13.24 -25.80
CA LYS A 123 -12.64 -13.10 -27.22
C LYS A 123 -13.80 -12.58 -28.08
N VAL A 124 -13.52 -11.61 -28.94
CA VAL A 124 -14.49 -11.01 -29.88
C VAL A 124 -13.87 -10.94 -31.27
N LEU A 125 -14.69 -10.93 -32.31
CA LEU A 125 -14.24 -10.65 -33.67
C LEU A 125 -14.44 -9.17 -33.96
N ASP A 126 -13.42 -8.51 -34.51
CA ASP A 126 -13.58 -7.14 -34.99
C ASP A 126 -14.42 -7.09 -36.29
N GLY A 127 -14.73 -5.88 -36.77
CA GLY A 127 -15.49 -5.70 -38.01
C GLY A 127 -14.82 -6.28 -39.27
N LEU A 128 -13.53 -6.65 -39.20
CA LEU A 128 -12.77 -7.29 -40.26
C LEU A 128 -12.63 -8.82 -40.05
N GLY A 129 -13.27 -9.38 -39.02
CA GLY A 129 -13.20 -10.78 -38.65
C GLY A 129 -11.88 -11.19 -37.97
N GLN A 130 -11.06 -10.24 -37.54
CA GLN A 130 -9.83 -10.52 -36.78
C GLN A 130 -10.17 -10.77 -35.30
N PRO A 131 -9.55 -11.78 -34.67
CA PRO A 131 -9.78 -12.06 -33.26
C PRO A 131 -9.10 -10.99 -32.39
N LYS A 132 -9.92 -10.33 -31.56
CA LYS A 132 -9.53 -9.39 -30.51
C LYS A 132 -10.02 -9.87 -29.15
N TRP A 133 -9.61 -9.21 -28.09
CA TRP A 133 -10.13 -9.42 -26.75
C TRP A 133 -10.74 -8.14 -26.18
N THR A 134 -11.77 -8.30 -25.34
CA THR A 134 -12.40 -7.21 -24.59
C THR A 134 -12.75 -7.69 -23.18
N VAL A 135 -13.30 -6.81 -22.36
CA VAL A 135 -13.82 -7.15 -21.03
C VAL A 135 -15.33 -7.18 -21.07
N HIS A 136 -15.93 -8.26 -20.57
CA HIS A 136 -17.36 -8.37 -20.39
C HIS A 136 -17.71 -8.15 -18.91
N ILE A 137 -18.64 -7.23 -18.64
CA ILE A 137 -19.19 -6.97 -17.32
C ILE A 137 -20.72 -7.04 -17.45
N PRO A 138 -21.40 -7.95 -16.71
CA PRO A 138 -22.87 -8.05 -16.74
C PRO A 138 -23.56 -6.74 -16.34
N HIS A 139 -24.74 -6.47 -16.90
CA HIS A 139 -25.47 -5.22 -16.67
C HIS A 139 -25.96 -5.05 -15.22
N ASP A 140 -26.22 -6.15 -14.54
CA ASP A 140 -26.68 -6.24 -13.16
C ASP A 140 -25.52 -6.37 -12.16
N TYR A 141 -24.27 -6.35 -12.64
CA TYR A 141 -23.10 -6.45 -11.79
C TYR A 141 -22.88 -5.16 -11.00
N SER A 142 -22.59 -5.30 -9.69
CA SER A 142 -22.37 -4.16 -8.82
C SER A 142 -21.04 -3.45 -9.11
N PHE A 143 -21.05 -2.12 -9.01
CA PHE A 143 -19.87 -1.27 -9.16
C PHE A 143 -19.44 -0.71 -7.79
N PRO A 144 -18.13 -0.59 -7.51
CA PRO A 144 -16.97 -0.91 -8.35
C PRO A 144 -16.77 -2.42 -8.53
N LEU A 145 -15.99 -2.85 -9.51
CA LEU A 145 -15.61 -4.26 -9.63
C LEU A 145 -14.93 -4.74 -8.34
N GLN A 146 -15.31 -5.93 -7.84
CA GLN A 146 -14.63 -6.54 -6.70
C GLN A 146 -13.14 -6.78 -7.02
N SER A 147 -12.26 -6.59 -6.05
CA SER A 147 -10.81 -6.73 -6.26
C SER A 147 -10.37 -8.07 -6.81
N GLN A 148 -11.04 -9.16 -6.41
CA GLN A 148 -10.76 -10.50 -6.94
C GLN A 148 -11.07 -10.59 -8.43
N HIS A 149 -12.22 -10.06 -8.87
CA HIS A 149 -12.58 -10.02 -10.29
C HIS A 149 -11.69 -9.06 -11.08
N ALA A 150 -11.36 -7.90 -10.53
CA ALA A 150 -10.45 -6.96 -11.19
C ALA A 150 -9.06 -7.59 -11.44
N GLN A 151 -8.52 -8.28 -10.44
CA GLN A 151 -7.27 -9.03 -10.56
C GLN A 151 -7.37 -10.17 -11.59
N GLN A 152 -8.48 -10.90 -11.58
CA GLN A 152 -8.71 -12.02 -12.48
C GLN A 152 -8.80 -11.56 -13.94
N ILE A 153 -9.52 -10.47 -14.22
CA ILE A 153 -9.61 -9.86 -15.56
C ILE A 153 -8.22 -9.49 -16.07
N CYS A 154 -7.39 -8.86 -15.24
CA CYS A 154 -6.03 -8.50 -15.63
C CYS A 154 -5.16 -9.74 -15.95
N ARG A 155 -5.21 -10.80 -15.14
CA ARG A 155 -4.50 -12.07 -15.43
C ARG A 155 -4.98 -12.73 -16.72
N GLN A 156 -6.29 -12.76 -16.93
CA GLN A 156 -6.89 -13.29 -18.16
C GLN A 156 -6.46 -12.47 -19.38
N SER A 157 -6.39 -11.14 -19.24
CA SER A 157 -5.97 -10.24 -20.32
C SER A 157 -4.54 -10.52 -20.80
N GLU A 158 -3.62 -10.81 -19.88
CA GLU A 158 -2.24 -11.16 -20.23
C GLU A 158 -2.18 -12.47 -21.03
N THR A 159 -2.96 -13.47 -20.61
CA THR A 159 -3.07 -14.75 -21.32
C THR A 159 -3.65 -14.57 -22.72
N LEU A 160 -4.73 -13.79 -22.84
CA LEU A 160 -5.39 -13.51 -24.12
C LEU A 160 -4.50 -12.72 -25.08
N ARG A 161 -3.82 -11.68 -24.59
CA ARG A 161 -2.86 -10.90 -25.37
C ARG A 161 -1.73 -11.78 -25.88
N ASP A 162 -1.18 -12.66 -25.05
CA ASP A 162 -0.10 -13.56 -25.45
C ASP A 162 -0.59 -14.57 -26.51
N GLU A 163 -1.78 -15.15 -26.35
CA GLU A 163 -2.38 -16.04 -27.33
C GLU A 163 -2.65 -15.36 -28.69
N LEU A 164 -3.26 -14.18 -28.67
CA LEU A 164 -3.63 -13.44 -29.89
C LEU A 164 -2.40 -12.85 -30.60
N SER A 165 -1.42 -12.37 -29.84
CA SER A 165 -0.15 -11.87 -30.40
C SER A 165 0.73 -12.98 -30.96
N MET A 166 0.62 -14.23 -30.49
CA MET A 166 1.30 -15.38 -31.11
C MET A 166 0.66 -15.74 -32.46
N ARG A 167 -0.66 -15.66 -32.56
CA ARG A 167 -1.41 -16.01 -33.78
C ARG A 167 -1.17 -15.04 -34.93
N SER A 168 -0.86 -13.77 -34.63
CA SER A 168 -0.48 -12.75 -35.62
C SER A 168 0.96 -12.86 -36.13
N ARG A 169 1.81 -13.77 -35.59
CA ARG A 169 3.22 -13.98 -36.00
C ARG A 169 3.40 -14.73 -37.33
N MET A 170 2.60 -14.41 -38.34
CA MET A 170 2.97 -14.60 -39.75
C MET A 170 3.65 -13.33 -40.31
N MET A 171 4.47 -12.59 -39.53
CA MET A 171 5.35 -11.48 -39.99
C MET A 171 6.46 -11.18 -38.92
N PRO A 172 7.59 -10.51 -39.27
CA PRO A 172 8.95 -10.97 -38.95
C PRO A 172 9.52 -10.61 -37.56
N VAL A 173 10.57 -11.36 -37.19
CA VAL A 173 11.41 -11.44 -35.96
C VAL A 173 11.96 -10.11 -35.39
N LYS A 174 11.58 -8.94 -35.90
CA LYS A 174 12.11 -7.64 -35.46
C LYS A 174 11.51 -7.11 -34.15
N ASP A 175 10.32 -7.56 -33.75
CA ASP A 175 9.60 -7.02 -32.59
C ASP A 175 9.84 -7.75 -31.27
N TRP A 176 10.53 -8.90 -31.25
CA TRP A 176 10.76 -9.63 -29.99
C TRP A 176 11.63 -8.87 -28.97
N ARG A 177 12.37 -7.85 -29.41
CA ARG A 177 13.15 -6.95 -28.53
C ARG A 177 12.36 -5.77 -27.97
N ARG A 178 11.15 -5.50 -28.46
CA ARG A 178 10.28 -4.45 -27.92
C ARG A 178 9.38 -5.05 -26.85
N LYS A 179 9.94 -5.35 -25.67
CA LYS A 179 9.12 -5.42 -24.45
C LYS A 179 8.42 -4.06 -24.34
N GLY A 180 7.13 -4.00 -24.68
CA GLY A 180 6.36 -2.77 -24.82
C GLY A 180 6.65 -1.76 -23.72
N GLY A 181 6.77 -0.49 -24.12
CA GLY A 181 6.80 0.64 -23.20
C GLY A 181 5.44 0.82 -22.51
N TYR A 182 5.40 1.66 -21.48
CA TYR A 182 4.21 1.88 -20.66
C TYR A 182 2.99 2.35 -21.46
N TYR A 183 3.23 3.17 -22.49
CA TYR A 183 2.19 3.72 -23.36
C TYR A 183 1.95 2.92 -24.65
N VAL A 184 2.50 1.72 -24.79
CA VAL A 184 2.26 0.90 -25.98
C VAL A 184 0.84 0.36 -25.93
N SER A 185 0.02 0.80 -26.89
CA SER A 185 -1.34 0.30 -27.06
C SER A 185 -1.34 -1.17 -27.45
N ASP A 186 -2.20 -1.96 -26.81
CA ASP A 186 -2.43 -3.35 -27.19
C ASP A 186 -3.28 -3.41 -28.46
N ALA A 187 -2.67 -3.75 -29.59
CA ALA A 187 -3.35 -3.90 -30.87
C ALA A 187 -4.39 -5.04 -30.90
N THR A 188 -4.32 -5.98 -29.96
CA THR A 188 -5.27 -7.10 -29.83
C THR A 188 -6.46 -6.77 -28.94
N TYR A 189 -6.44 -5.62 -28.25
CA TYR A 189 -7.53 -5.15 -27.40
C TYR A 189 -8.57 -4.37 -28.21
N LEU A 190 -9.83 -4.51 -27.80
CA LEU A 190 -10.97 -3.74 -28.26
C LEU A 190 -11.71 -3.16 -27.05
N ASP A 191 -11.86 -1.83 -26.98
CA ASP A 191 -12.63 -1.19 -25.90
C ASP A 191 -14.07 -1.72 -25.85
N VAL A 192 -14.66 -1.69 -24.65
CA VAL A 192 -15.97 -2.30 -24.37
C VAL A 192 -17.07 -1.65 -25.20
N ASP A 193 -17.06 -0.33 -25.35
CA ASP A 193 -18.03 0.42 -26.16
C ASP A 193 -18.00 0.01 -27.63
N ALA A 194 -16.80 -0.17 -28.20
CA ALA A 194 -16.63 -0.64 -29.56
C ALA A 194 -17.05 -2.12 -29.73
N ALA A 195 -16.80 -2.97 -28.72
CA ALA A 195 -17.22 -4.36 -28.74
C ALA A 195 -18.75 -4.52 -28.67
N GLU A 196 -19.42 -3.68 -27.87
CA GLU A 196 -20.88 -3.64 -27.76
C GLU A 196 -21.53 -3.19 -29.08
N GLU A 197 -20.95 -2.20 -29.76
CA GLU A 197 -21.41 -1.73 -31.07
C GLU A 197 -21.33 -2.83 -32.13
N LEU A 198 -20.25 -3.64 -32.13
CA LEU A 198 -20.12 -4.79 -33.03
C LEU A 198 -21.05 -5.95 -32.69
N SER A 199 -21.39 -6.13 -31.42
CA SER A 199 -22.23 -7.23 -30.94
C SER A 199 -23.73 -6.98 -31.15
N GLY A 200 -24.12 -5.79 -31.63
CA GLY A 200 -25.51 -5.41 -31.81
C GLY A 200 -26.31 -5.36 -30.50
N GLN A 201 -25.63 -5.23 -29.35
CA GLN A 201 -26.29 -5.05 -28.07
C GLN A 201 -26.95 -3.66 -28.05
N PRO A 202 -28.19 -3.55 -27.55
CA PRO A 202 -28.89 -2.28 -27.56
C PRO A 202 -28.10 -1.26 -26.75
N ARG A 203 -27.75 -0.12 -27.37
CA ARG A 203 -27.48 1.11 -26.62
C ARG A 203 -28.76 1.37 -25.84
N PHE A 204 -28.74 1.14 -24.53
CA PHE A 204 -29.80 1.67 -23.70
C PHE A 204 -29.72 3.18 -23.90
N ASN A 205 -30.74 3.76 -24.52
CA ASN A 205 -30.90 5.20 -24.65
C ASN A 205 -31.03 5.76 -23.24
N SER A 206 -29.90 6.08 -22.61
CA SER A 206 -29.88 7.04 -21.53
C SER A 206 -29.93 8.41 -22.19
N GLU A 207 -31.03 9.14 -21.99
CA GLU A 207 -31.15 10.59 -22.27
C GLU A 207 -30.08 11.45 -21.52
N SER A 208 -29.07 10.83 -20.89
CA SER A 208 -27.96 11.45 -20.16
C SER A 208 -26.59 11.28 -20.84
N ASP A 209 -26.54 10.87 -22.11
CA ASP A 209 -25.29 10.67 -22.87
C ASP A 209 -24.59 11.98 -23.29
N GLU A 210 -25.17 13.16 -22.99
CA GLU A 210 -24.68 14.40 -23.61
C GLU A 210 -23.31 14.90 -23.15
N ASN A 211 -22.65 14.32 -22.13
CA ASN A 211 -21.29 14.73 -21.72
C ASN A 211 -20.47 13.64 -21.00
N VAL A 212 -20.52 12.37 -21.42
CA VAL A 212 -19.62 11.34 -20.83
C VAL A 212 -18.16 11.67 -21.16
N CYS A 213 -17.26 11.52 -20.19
CA CYS A 213 -15.84 11.79 -20.39
C CYS A 213 -15.26 10.95 -21.54
N GLU A 214 -14.38 11.50 -22.38
CA GLU A 214 -13.72 10.72 -23.46
C GLU A 214 -12.74 9.67 -22.90
N SER A 215 -12.05 10.03 -21.81
CA SER A 215 -11.18 9.12 -21.07
C SER A 215 -11.22 9.44 -19.58
N SER A 216 -11.16 8.39 -18.77
CA SER A 216 -11.17 8.54 -17.32
C SER A 216 -10.29 7.52 -16.61
N LEU A 217 -9.96 7.84 -15.36
CA LEU A 217 -9.33 6.95 -14.40
C LEU A 217 -10.16 7.01 -13.12
N THR A 218 -10.74 5.88 -12.74
CA THR A 218 -11.47 5.74 -11.48
C THR A 218 -10.60 4.99 -10.49
N PHE A 219 -10.29 5.62 -9.36
CA PHE A 219 -9.60 4.97 -8.25
C PHE A 219 -10.61 4.41 -7.24
N ALA A 220 -10.67 3.09 -7.12
CA ALA A 220 -11.53 2.41 -6.15
C ALA A 220 -10.78 2.18 -4.84
N LEU A 221 -11.27 2.83 -3.79
CA LEU A 221 -10.85 2.61 -2.41
C LEU A 221 -11.48 1.31 -1.91
N ASP A 222 -10.65 0.28 -1.76
CA ASP A 222 -11.11 -1.11 -1.60
C ASP A 222 -10.78 -1.72 -0.22
N THR A 223 -11.32 -2.90 0.06
CA THR A 223 -11.25 -3.59 1.36
C THR A 223 -10.00 -4.43 1.59
N GLN A 224 -9.19 -4.67 0.56
CA GLN A 224 -8.05 -5.60 0.62
C GLN A 224 -6.89 -5.14 1.52
N ASP A 225 -6.70 -3.83 1.71
CA ASP A 225 -5.60 -3.29 2.52
C ASP A 225 -6.16 -2.32 3.56
N THR A 226 -5.86 -2.58 4.83
CA THR A 226 -6.23 -1.69 5.95
C THR A 226 -5.33 -0.48 6.04
N SER A 227 -4.24 -0.38 5.26
CA SER A 227 -3.32 0.74 5.37
C SER A 227 -3.89 2.01 4.76
N PHE A 228 -4.28 2.96 5.61
CA PHE A 228 -4.65 4.31 5.20
C PHE A 228 -3.51 4.99 4.42
N GLY A 229 -2.27 4.92 4.92
CA GLY A 229 -1.11 5.53 4.28
C GLY A 229 -0.82 4.99 2.88
N LYS A 230 -0.94 3.67 2.64
CA LYS A 230 -0.83 3.13 1.28
C LYS A 230 -1.97 3.59 0.40
N SER A 231 -3.20 3.63 0.92
CA SER A 231 -4.36 4.14 0.19
C SER A 231 -4.13 5.57 -0.30
N LEU A 232 -3.57 6.45 0.54
CA LEU A 232 -3.19 7.81 0.15
C LEU A 232 -2.12 7.83 -0.94
N LEU A 233 -1.03 7.06 -0.78
CA LEU A 233 0.03 7.01 -1.81
C LEU A 233 -0.52 6.53 -3.16
N MET A 234 -1.34 5.48 -3.15
CA MET A 234 -1.94 4.95 -4.39
C MET A 234 -2.94 5.93 -5.00
N LEU A 235 -3.76 6.59 -4.17
CA LEU A 235 -4.70 7.62 -4.62
C LEU A 235 -3.98 8.79 -5.28
N TRP A 236 -2.97 9.36 -4.60
CA TRP A 236 -2.21 10.51 -5.11
C TRP A 236 -1.42 10.16 -6.36
N LEU A 237 -0.83 8.96 -6.42
CA LEU A 237 -0.12 8.49 -7.60
C LEU A 237 -1.07 8.30 -8.79
N SER A 238 -2.25 7.73 -8.55
CA SER A 238 -3.28 7.55 -9.58
C SER A 238 -3.83 8.87 -10.10
N TYR A 239 -4.04 9.84 -9.21
CA TYR A 239 -4.45 11.19 -9.58
C TYR A 239 -3.38 11.91 -10.40
N GLY A 240 -2.12 11.90 -9.93
CA GLY A 240 -1.01 12.50 -10.64
C GLY A 240 -0.83 11.88 -12.03
N LEU A 241 -0.99 10.55 -12.14
CA LEU A 241 -0.97 9.85 -13.42
C LEU A 241 -2.14 10.28 -14.32
N ALA A 242 -3.37 10.33 -13.81
CA ALA A 242 -4.55 10.76 -14.57
C ALA A 242 -4.38 12.19 -15.11
N LYS A 243 -3.91 13.12 -14.28
CA LYS A 243 -3.64 14.51 -14.68
C LYS A 243 -2.53 14.59 -15.74
N LYS A 244 -1.48 13.77 -15.63
CA LYS A 244 -0.42 13.68 -16.65
C LYS A 244 -0.94 13.11 -17.97
N GLU A 245 -1.87 12.17 -17.93
CA GLU A 245 -2.46 11.55 -19.12
C GLU A 245 -3.65 12.33 -19.70
N GLY A 246 -4.13 13.37 -19.02
CA GLY A 246 -5.31 14.12 -19.44
C GLY A 246 -6.64 13.38 -19.24
N ARG A 247 -6.68 12.39 -18.34
CA ARG A 247 -7.88 11.63 -18.00
C ARG A 247 -8.72 12.34 -16.95
N ALA A 248 -10.04 12.29 -17.07
CA ALA A 248 -10.93 12.68 -15.97
C ALA A 248 -10.73 11.73 -14.78
N PHE A 249 -10.66 12.25 -13.56
CA PHE A 249 -10.37 11.44 -12.37
C PHE A 249 -11.58 11.32 -11.47
N PHE A 250 -11.89 10.10 -11.04
CA PHE A 250 -13.00 9.79 -10.14
C PHE A 250 -12.51 8.93 -8.98
N ILE A 251 -13.18 9.06 -7.82
CA ILE A 251 -12.95 8.21 -6.66
C ILE A 251 -14.22 7.41 -6.41
N ASP A 252 -14.07 6.10 -6.23
CA ASP A 252 -15.13 5.26 -5.68
C ASP A 252 -14.74 4.87 -4.25
N ASP A 253 -15.55 5.30 -3.28
CA ASP A 253 -15.35 5.06 -1.84
C ASP A 253 -16.41 4.11 -1.24
N THR A 254 -17.21 3.48 -2.09
CA THR A 254 -18.38 2.68 -1.66
C THR A 254 -18.01 1.52 -0.74
N ARG A 255 -16.82 0.96 -0.91
CA ARG A 255 -16.28 -0.16 -0.13
C ARG A 255 -15.09 0.20 0.74
N TRP A 256 -14.81 1.49 0.93
CA TRP A 256 -13.62 1.87 1.67
C TRP A 256 -13.77 1.56 3.16
N LEU A 257 -12.77 0.89 3.75
CA LEU A 257 -12.80 0.44 5.14
C LEU A 257 -12.92 1.57 6.16
N TYR A 258 -12.63 2.80 5.75
CA TYR A 258 -12.63 3.98 6.60
C TYR A 258 -13.89 4.82 6.46
N GLY A 259 -14.85 4.48 5.59
CA GLY A 259 -16.05 5.29 5.35
C GLY A 259 -15.97 6.05 4.04
N ARG A 260 -16.56 7.24 3.96
CA ARG A 260 -16.59 8.03 2.72
C ARG A 260 -15.37 8.94 2.61
N TYR A 261 -14.87 9.15 1.39
CA TYR A 261 -13.81 10.10 1.09
C TYR A 261 -14.15 11.50 1.61
N THR A 262 -15.40 11.93 1.37
CA THR A 262 -15.91 13.25 1.80
C THR A 262 -16.10 13.38 3.31
N SER A 263 -16.00 12.30 4.09
CA SER A 263 -15.96 12.36 5.56
C SER A 263 -14.62 12.93 6.07
N PHE A 264 -13.60 12.98 5.23
CA PHE A 264 -12.23 13.38 5.57
C PHE A 264 -11.72 14.55 4.73
N PHE A 265 -12.03 14.54 3.44
CA PHE A 265 -11.47 15.47 2.46
C PHE A 265 -12.55 16.29 1.76
N LEU A 266 -12.16 17.45 1.23
CA LEU A 266 -13.00 18.22 0.30
C LEU A 266 -13.26 17.42 -0.98
N PRO A 267 -14.42 17.62 -1.63
CA PRO A 267 -14.73 16.96 -2.90
C PRO A 267 -13.70 17.31 -3.97
N LEU A 268 -13.55 16.39 -4.94
CA LEU A 268 -12.59 16.57 -6.03
C LEU A 268 -12.87 17.84 -6.84
N PRO A 269 -11.83 18.44 -7.45
CA PRO A 269 -12.03 19.48 -8.45
C PRO A 269 -12.99 19.01 -9.55
N SER A 270 -13.98 19.84 -9.89
CA SER A 270 -15.03 19.48 -10.84
C SER A 270 -14.45 19.11 -12.21
N THR A 271 -14.79 17.93 -12.71
CA THR A 271 -14.58 17.55 -14.11
C THR A 271 -15.80 18.01 -14.93
N ASN A 272 -15.57 18.61 -16.10
CA ASN A 272 -16.65 19.11 -16.98
C ASN A 272 -17.43 17.97 -17.70
N CYS A 273 -17.34 16.74 -17.22
CA CYS A 273 -17.90 15.54 -17.86
C CYS A 273 -18.41 14.56 -16.81
N THR A 274 -19.37 13.73 -17.21
CA THR A 274 -19.99 12.72 -16.35
C THR A 274 -19.18 11.42 -16.35
N PRO A 275 -19.20 10.67 -15.23
CA PRO A 275 -18.54 9.38 -15.18
C PRO A 275 -19.14 8.40 -16.20
N PRO A 276 -18.32 7.56 -16.84
CA PRO A 276 -18.79 6.56 -17.79
C PRO A 276 -19.66 5.49 -17.11
N PRO A 277 -20.50 4.77 -17.89
CA PRO A 277 -21.23 3.62 -17.39
C PRO A 277 -20.30 2.59 -16.72
N PRO A 278 -20.71 1.98 -15.59
CA PRO A 278 -19.88 1.03 -14.85
C PRO A 278 -19.26 -0.10 -15.68
N ARG A 279 -20.00 -0.62 -16.66
CA ARG A 279 -19.56 -1.70 -17.55
C ARG A 279 -18.39 -1.33 -18.47
N GLN A 280 -18.17 -0.03 -18.68
CA GLN A 280 -17.07 0.48 -19.51
C GLN A 280 -15.81 0.75 -18.68
N ILE A 281 -15.90 0.74 -17.34
CA ILE A 281 -14.80 1.00 -16.42
C ILE A 281 -14.06 -0.32 -16.15
N VAL A 282 -12.87 -0.48 -16.73
CA VAL A 282 -12.16 -1.77 -16.77
C VAL A 282 -10.76 -1.68 -16.16
N PRO A 283 -10.27 -2.74 -15.48
CA PRO A 283 -8.98 -2.71 -14.79
C PRO A 283 -7.76 -2.86 -15.71
N CYS A 284 -7.94 -3.49 -16.87
CA CYS A 284 -6.90 -3.76 -17.85
C CYS A 284 -7.49 -3.71 -19.27
N PRO A 285 -6.72 -3.28 -20.29
CA PRO A 285 -5.32 -2.85 -20.23
C PRO A 285 -5.17 -1.37 -19.83
N HIS A 286 -3.94 -0.91 -19.59
CA HIS A 286 -3.67 0.50 -19.21
C HIS A 286 -4.21 1.51 -20.24
N ASN A 287 -4.22 1.15 -21.53
CA ASN A 287 -4.70 2.00 -22.61
C ASN A 287 -6.23 1.98 -22.79
N ALA A 288 -7.00 1.32 -21.92
CA ALA A 288 -8.45 1.40 -21.95
C ALA A 288 -8.94 2.85 -21.79
N LYS A 289 -10.05 3.21 -22.44
CA LYS A 289 -10.64 4.56 -22.31
C LYS A 289 -10.98 4.92 -20.87
N HIS A 290 -11.58 3.99 -20.12
CA HIS A 290 -11.96 4.17 -18.73
C HIS A 290 -11.26 3.14 -17.85
N LEU A 291 -10.21 3.58 -17.16
CA LEU A 291 -9.33 2.71 -16.40
C LEU A 291 -9.77 2.62 -14.93
N LEU A 292 -9.93 1.40 -14.42
CA LEU A 292 -10.13 1.12 -13.00
C LEU A 292 -8.79 0.84 -12.32
N VAL A 293 -8.46 1.63 -11.31
CA VAL A 293 -7.29 1.39 -10.45
C VAL A 293 -7.75 1.08 -9.03
N SER A 294 -7.30 -0.03 -8.46
CA SER A 294 -7.51 -0.39 -7.06
C SER A 294 -6.23 -0.99 -6.49
N SER A 295 -6.21 -1.25 -5.18
CA SER A 295 -5.10 -1.96 -4.53
C SER A 295 -4.77 -3.32 -5.19
N ALA A 296 -5.77 -3.99 -5.78
CA ALA A 296 -5.60 -5.27 -6.46
C ALA A 296 -4.99 -5.16 -7.87
N THR A 297 -5.14 -4.01 -8.55
CA THR A 297 -4.65 -3.82 -9.94
C THR A 297 -3.29 -3.12 -10.01
N ILE A 298 -2.73 -2.68 -8.87
CA ILE A 298 -1.40 -2.07 -8.74
C ILE A 298 -0.28 -2.80 -9.50
N PRO A 299 -0.19 -4.16 -9.49
CA PRO A 299 0.88 -4.84 -10.22
C PRO A 299 0.84 -4.61 -11.74
N TRP A 300 -0.32 -4.30 -12.31
CA TRP A 300 -0.48 -4.01 -13.74
C TRP A 300 -0.36 -2.51 -14.03
N THR A 301 -0.94 -1.64 -13.21
CA THR A 301 -0.88 -0.18 -13.39
C THR A 301 0.49 0.40 -13.00
N PHE A 302 1.02 0.05 -11.83
CA PHE A 302 2.29 0.58 -11.29
C PHE A 302 3.40 -0.47 -11.17
N GLY A 303 3.33 -1.51 -12.01
CA GLY A 303 4.32 -2.60 -12.01
C GLY A 303 5.59 -2.31 -12.80
N ALA A 304 6.28 -3.37 -13.22
CA ALA A 304 7.59 -3.29 -13.87
C ALA A 304 7.61 -2.46 -15.17
N VAL A 305 6.48 -2.34 -15.88
CA VAL A 305 6.39 -1.49 -17.08
C VAL A 305 6.35 -0.01 -16.70
N PHE A 306 5.58 0.34 -15.66
CA PHE A 306 5.55 1.68 -15.09
C PHE A 306 6.91 2.07 -14.51
N GLU A 307 7.53 1.18 -13.75
CA GLU A 307 8.85 1.42 -13.16
C GLU A 307 9.90 1.72 -14.23
N ARG A 308 9.89 1.03 -15.38
CA ARG A 308 10.83 1.32 -16.48
C ARG A 308 10.62 2.69 -17.12
N GLU A 309 9.39 3.20 -17.13
CA GLU A 309 9.04 4.51 -17.69
C GLU A 309 9.36 5.65 -16.72
N TYR A 310 9.02 5.47 -15.44
CA TYR A 310 9.02 6.55 -14.46
C TYR A 310 10.20 6.52 -13.50
N LEU A 311 10.86 5.38 -13.30
CA LEU A 311 12.09 5.30 -12.52
C LEU A 311 13.28 5.51 -13.44
N GLN A 312 14.10 6.50 -13.10
CA GLN A 312 15.27 6.86 -13.89
C GLN A 312 16.38 5.82 -13.66
N SER A 313 16.39 4.77 -14.49
CA SER A 313 17.27 3.60 -14.35
C SER A 313 18.78 3.93 -14.30
N TRP A 314 19.21 5.04 -14.90
CA TRP A 314 20.60 5.50 -14.87
C TRP A 314 20.95 6.32 -13.63
N LYS A 315 19.96 6.72 -12.82
CA LYS A 315 20.17 7.45 -11.57
C LYS A 315 20.08 6.51 -10.37
N SER A 316 20.81 6.85 -9.31
CA SER A 316 20.83 6.10 -8.05
C SER A 316 20.14 6.86 -6.92
N GLY A 317 19.69 6.13 -5.90
CA GLY A 317 19.12 6.71 -4.68
C GLY A 317 17.85 7.53 -4.95
N LEU A 318 17.73 8.67 -4.28
CA LEU A 318 16.54 9.52 -4.32
C LEU A 318 16.16 9.98 -5.74
N GLU A 319 17.15 10.37 -6.54
CA GLU A 319 16.95 10.91 -7.89
C GLU A 319 16.29 9.90 -8.85
N LYS A 320 16.43 8.58 -8.59
CA LYS A 320 15.73 7.52 -9.34
C LYS A 320 14.21 7.71 -9.30
N SER A 321 13.68 8.15 -8.16
CA SER A 321 12.24 8.26 -7.87
C SER A 321 11.63 9.63 -8.19
N ARG A 322 12.40 10.55 -8.78
CA ARG A 322 12.00 11.96 -8.94
C ARG A 322 10.70 12.17 -9.70
N GLN A 323 10.48 11.43 -10.79
CA GLN A 323 9.25 11.58 -11.58
C GLN A 323 8.03 11.04 -10.84
N VAL A 324 8.17 9.88 -10.19
CA VAL A 324 7.09 9.30 -9.38
C VAL A 324 6.76 10.18 -8.18
N TYR A 325 7.78 10.77 -7.54
CA TYR A 325 7.60 11.77 -6.50
C TYR A 325 6.76 12.95 -7.02
N GLY A 326 7.07 13.45 -8.22
CA GLY A 326 6.31 14.55 -8.85
C GLY A 326 4.82 14.22 -8.99
N LEU A 327 4.48 13.02 -9.48
CA LEU A 327 3.08 12.59 -9.59
C LEU A 327 2.38 12.56 -8.22
N LEU A 328 3.04 11.97 -7.22
CA LEU A 328 2.54 11.89 -5.85
C LEU A 328 2.35 13.27 -5.24
N ARG A 329 3.29 14.18 -5.46
CA ARG A 329 3.24 15.53 -4.94
C ARG A 329 2.04 16.30 -5.51
N THR A 330 1.80 16.18 -6.82
CA THR A 330 0.61 16.76 -7.45
C THR A 330 -0.68 16.18 -6.86
N GLY A 331 -0.75 14.87 -6.63
CA GLY A 331 -1.91 14.26 -5.97
C GLY A 331 -2.11 14.72 -4.52
N TYR A 332 -1.02 14.88 -3.76
CA TYR A 332 -1.08 15.42 -2.41
C TYR A 332 -1.61 16.86 -2.40
N GLU A 333 -1.05 17.74 -3.24
CA GLU A 333 -1.40 19.16 -3.27
C GLU A 333 -2.85 19.41 -3.69
N ASP A 334 -3.39 18.60 -4.61
CA ASP A 334 -4.74 18.79 -5.15
C ASP A 334 -5.83 18.04 -4.35
N LEU A 335 -5.47 16.96 -3.62
CA LEU A 335 -6.46 16.10 -2.93
C LEU A 335 -6.41 16.18 -1.40
N PHE A 336 -5.28 16.54 -0.80
CA PHE A 336 -5.14 16.56 0.67
C PHE A 336 -5.65 17.88 1.27
N HIS A 337 -6.96 18.08 1.17
CA HIS A 337 -7.65 19.19 1.83
C HIS A 337 -8.64 18.63 2.84
N LEU A 338 -8.33 18.74 4.13
CA LEU A 338 -9.22 18.26 5.20
C LEU A 338 -10.52 19.07 5.23
N THR A 339 -11.59 18.46 5.75
CA THR A 339 -12.85 19.16 6.01
C THR A 339 -12.69 20.27 7.05
N ASP A 340 -13.52 21.32 6.97
CA ASP A 340 -13.33 22.61 7.68
C ASP A 340 -13.04 22.48 9.18
N GLU A 341 -13.75 21.60 9.89
CA GLU A 341 -13.58 21.41 11.34
C GLU A 341 -12.19 20.83 11.70
N HIS A 342 -11.72 19.84 10.93
CA HIS A 342 -10.43 19.18 11.16
C HIS A 342 -9.28 20.03 10.60
N ALA A 343 -9.50 20.70 9.46
CA ALA A 343 -8.57 21.66 8.88
C ALA A 343 -8.29 22.82 9.83
N THR A 344 -9.34 23.40 10.44
CA THR A 344 -9.20 24.50 11.40
C THR A 344 -8.42 24.06 12.63
N PHE A 345 -8.73 22.89 13.19
CA PHE A 345 -7.99 22.34 14.33
C PHE A 345 -6.51 22.10 13.99
N ALA A 346 -6.22 21.46 12.86
CA ALA A 346 -4.85 21.19 12.44
C ALA A 346 -4.06 22.49 12.23
N ALA A 347 -4.68 23.50 11.59
CA ALA A 347 -4.07 24.81 11.38
C ALA A 347 -3.75 25.53 12.69
N LEU A 348 -4.70 25.55 13.64
CA LEU A 348 -4.49 26.16 14.96
C LEU A 348 -3.40 25.44 15.75
N ARG A 349 -3.39 24.09 15.73
CA ARG A 349 -2.36 23.29 16.40
C ARG A 349 -0.98 23.54 15.80
N THR A 350 -0.87 23.53 14.47
CA THR A 350 0.38 23.83 13.77
C THR A 350 0.87 25.24 14.09
N ALA A 351 -0.01 26.24 14.09
CA ALA A 351 0.35 27.62 14.42
C ALA A 351 0.84 27.77 15.87
N ALA A 352 0.20 27.08 16.83
CA ALA A 352 0.65 27.07 18.23
C ALA A 352 2.04 26.45 18.38
N LEU A 353 2.25 25.27 17.77
CA LEU A 353 3.54 24.57 17.82
C LEU A 353 4.67 25.39 17.19
N LYS A 354 4.42 25.99 16.02
CA LYS A 354 5.39 26.89 15.38
C LYS A 354 5.65 28.14 16.19
N GLY A 355 4.61 28.78 16.72
CA GLY A 355 4.76 29.97 17.56
C GLY A 355 5.57 29.70 18.84
N ASP A 356 5.46 28.50 19.42
CA ASP A 356 6.26 28.11 20.57
C ASP A 356 7.71 27.78 20.19
N ALA A 357 7.94 27.21 19.01
CA ALA A 357 9.27 26.98 18.46
C ALA A 357 9.98 28.30 18.10
N GLU A 358 9.27 29.25 17.49
CA GLU A 358 9.78 30.59 17.14
C GLU A 358 10.19 31.39 18.39
N LYS A 359 9.39 31.35 19.47
CA LYS A 359 9.76 31.98 20.76
C LYS A 359 11.06 31.44 21.35
N GLN A 360 11.40 30.19 21.02
CA GLN A 360 12.59 29.49 21.51
C GLN A 360 13.74 29.52 20.49
N ASP A 361 13.55 30.22 19.35
CA ASP A 361 14.49 30.26 18.22
C ASP A 361 14.94 28.85 17.80
N ALA A 362 13.96 27.97 17.61
CA ALA A 362 14.20 26.54 17.51
C ALA A 362 13.51 25.88 16.31
N SER A 363 14.21 24.94 15.68
CA SER A 363 13.62 24.07 14.67
C SER A 363 12.73 22.99 15.31
N THR A 364 11.57 22.74 14.72
CA THR A 364 10.64 21.69 15.19
C THR A 364 10.96 20.36 14.50
N ILE A 365 11.29 19.32 15.28
CA ILE A 365 11.56 17.99 14.73
C ILE A 365 10.36 17.07 14.96
N GLY A 366 9.83 16.54 13.86
CA GLY A 366 8.77 15.55 13.85
C GLY A 366 9.31 14.14 13.90
N VAL A 367 8.67 13.28 14.67
CA VAL A 367 8.98 11.85 14.74
C VAL A 367 7.71 11.04 14.57
N HIS A 368 7.76 10.07 13.68
CA HIS A 368 6.69 9.09 13.51
C HIS A 368 7.20 7.70 13.90
N LEU A 369 6.64 7.17 14.99
CA LEU A 369 6.90 5.82 15.47
C LEU A 369 5.77 4.90 14.97
N ARG A 370 6.16 3.84 14.25
CA ARG A 370 5.24 2.76 13.85
C ARG A 370 5.52 1.54 14.71
N ARG A 371 4.52 1.08 15.46
CA ARG A 371 4.49 -0.20 16.16
C ARG A 371 3.55 -1.16 15.43
N GLY A 372 2.84 -2.03 16.14
CA GLY A 372 1.77 -2.87 15.62
C GLY A 372 2.22 -3.98 14.67
N ASP A 373 1.44 -4.22 13.62
CA ASP A 373 1.67 -5.32 12.67
C ASP A 373 2.78 -5.08 11.63
N LEU A 374 3.41 -3.89 11.60
CA LEU A 374 4.49 -3.58 10.67
C LEU A 374 5.84 -3.57 11.35
N HIS A 375 6.79 -4.28 10.73
CA HIS A 375 8.17 -4.37 11.19
C HIS A 375 9.14 -3.69 10.20
N PRO A 376 10.32 -3.26 10.68
CA PRO A 376 11.38 -2.67 9.86
C PRO A 376 11.86 -3.60 8.74
N PHE A 377 12.37 -3.01 7.65
CA PHE A 377 12.97 -3.77 6.56
C PHE A 377 14.35 -4.33 6.91
N GLU A 378 15.07 -3.72 7.85
CA GLU A 378 16.35 -4.23 8.31
C GLU A 378 16.19 -5.63 8.92
N TYR A 379 16.93 -6.59 8.38
CA TYR A 379 16.80 -8.01 8.75
C TYR A 379 16.91 -8.24 10.26
N GLN A 380 17.81 -7.52 10.94
CA GLN A 380 18.05 -7.65 12.38
C GLN A 380 16.82 -7.32 13.23
N PHE A 381 15.96 -6.41 12.73
CA PHE A 381 14.74 -5.98 13.41
C PHE A 381 13.49 -6.47 12.69
N SER A 382 13.60 -7.36 11.70
CA SER A 382 12.44 -7.82 10.91
C SER A 382 11.39 -8.58 11.71
N GLN A 383 11.70 -8.98 12.95
CA GLN A 383 10.80 -9.66 13.89
C GLN A 383 10.61 -8.86 15.20
N ASP A 384 11.09 -7.62 15.22
CA ASP A 384 11.00 -6.73 16.38
C ASP A 384 10.79 -5.29 15.87
N TYR A 385 10.95 -4.31 16.73
CA TYR A 385 10.89 -2.90 16.35
C TYR A 385 12.27 -2.27 16.38
N LEU A 386 12.42 -1.11 15.72
CA LEU A 386 13.65 -0.34 15.83
C LEU A 386 13.81 0.21 17.26
N PRO A 387 15.01 0.16 17.83
CA PRO A 387 15.31 0.77 19.12
C PRO A 387 14.99 2.27 19.13
N LEU A 388 14.40 2.77 20.22
CA LEU A 388 13.99 4.17 20.34
C LEU A 388 15.19 5.13 20.29
N GLU A 389 16.36 4.66 20.71
CA GLU A 389 17.61 5.42 20.67
C GLU A 389 17.99 5.82 19.24
N ARG A 390 17.61 5.02 18.22
CA ARG A 390 17.86 5.38 16.81
C ARG A 390 17.08 6.62 16.41
N TYR A 391 15.82 6.71 16.83
CA TYR A 391 14.99 7.88 16.57
C TYR A 391 15.53 9.12 17.29
N GLY A 392 15.88 8.98 18.57
CA GLY A 392 16.47 10.07 19.34
C GLY A 392 17.81 10.54 18.77
N ALA A 393 18.69 9.62 18.36
CA ALA A 393 19.97 9.94 17.74
C ALA A 393 19.81 10.63 16.37
N ALA A 394 18.89 10.14 15.55
CA ALA A 394 18.58 10.75 14.26
C ALA A 394 17.98 12.15 14.42
N ALA A 395 17.10 12.35 15.40
CA ALA A 395 16.54 13.67 15.71
C ALA A 395 17.61 14.67 16.17
N ARG A 396 18.55 14.25 17.03
CA ARG A 396 19.70 15.10 17.42
C ARG A 396 20.57 15.47 16.22
N LYS A 397 20.84 14.52 15.34
CA LYS A 397 21.63 14.76 14.11
C LYS A 397 20.90 15.72 13.17
N LEU A 398 19.60 15.54 13.00
CA LEU A 398 18.75 16.36 12.15
C LEU A 398 18.65 17.80 12.69
N ARG A 399 18.51 17.96 14.01
CA ARG A 399 18.58 19.27 14.66
C ARG A 399 19.88 20.00 14.33
N ALA A 400 21.02 19.34 14.53
CA ALA A 400 22.33 19.93 14.21
C ALA A 400 22.50 20.27 12.72
N HIS A 401 21.67 19.69 11.84
CA HIS A 401 21.64 20.02 10.43
C HIS A 401 20.73 21.22 10.12
N CYS A 402 19.61 21.36 10.83
CA CYS A 402 18.68 22.48 10.67
C CYS A 402 19.20 23.76 11.37
N ASP A 403 19.73 23.63 12.58
CA ASP A 403 20.23 24.74 13.38
C ASP A 403 21.67 25.07 12.95
N SER A 404 21.92 26.30 12.50
CA SER A 404 23.25 26.78 12.12
C SER A 404 24.11 26.99 13.37
N ALA A 405 24.79 25.94 13.83
CA ALA A 405 25.92 25.96 14.78
C ALA A 405 25.94 27.12 15.80
N GLN A 406 24.89 27.24 16.63
CA GLN A 406 24.93 28.09 17.83
C GLN A 406 24.32 27.36 19.03
N ASP A 407 24.81 27.78 20.20
CA ASP A 407 24.83 27.08 21.47
C ASP A 407 23.51 26.46 21.95
N ALA A 408 23.68 25.43 22.79
CA ALA A 408 22.63 24.62 23.41
C ALA A 408 21.57 25.45 24.16
N SER A 409 20.49 25.79 23.47
CA SER A 409 19.22 26.29 24.00
C SER A 409 18.17 25.15 24.12
N PRO A 410 17.06 25.35 24.86
CA PRO A 410 16.46 24.42 25.83
C PRO A 410 15.85 23.13 25.22
N ALA A 411 15.21 22.31 26.06
CA ALA A 411 14.51 21.09 25.65
C ALA A 411 13.44 21.41 24.59
N LEU A 412 13.79 21.20 23.32
CA LEU A 412 12.93 21.53 22.17
C LEU A 412 11.77 20.55 22.04
N PRO A 413 10.64 20.98 21.44
CA PRO A 413 9.50 20.12 21.19
C PRO A 413 9.87 19.01 20.19
N PHE A 414 9.78 17.77 20.64
CA PHE A 414 9.84 16.56 19.83
C PHE A 414 8.42 16.13 19.55
N LEU A 415 7.92 16.53 18.37
CA LEU A 415 6.54 16.24 17.98
C LEU A 415 6.44 14.78 17.59
N LEU A 416 5.73 14.01 18.41
CA LEU A 416 5.60 12.58 18.23
C LEU A 416 4.19 12.24 17.75
N ALA A 417 4.13 11.45 16.67
CA ALA A 417 2.97 10.68 16.27
C ALA A 417 3.28 9.19 16.40
N SER A 418 2.38 8.43 17.01
CA SER A 418 2.51 6.99 17.21
C SER A 418 1.14 6.34 17.17
N ASP A 419 1.09 5.13 16.61
CA ASP A 419 -0.07 4.25 16.63
C ASP A 419 -0.20 3.44 17.93
N ASP A 420 0.84 3.45 18.77
CA ASP A 420 0.82 2.88 20.13
C ASP A 420 0.54 4.00 21.16
N PRO A 421 -0.61 3.98 21.86
CA PRO A 421 -0.98 5.04 22.81
C PRO A 421 -0.12 5.03 24.08
N ASP A 422 0.45 3.90 24.48
CA ASP A 422 1.21 3.77 25.73
C ASP A 422 2.67 4.25 25.57
N ILE A 423 3.14 4.41 24.33
CA ILE A 423 4.53 4.80 24.05
C ILE A 423 4.91 6.15 24.68
N PHE A 424 3.93 7.06 24.80
CA PHE A 424 4.14 8.42 25.32
C PHE A 424 4.55 8.42 26.80
N GLU A 425 4.15 7.40 27.55
CA GLU A 425 4.46 7.23 28.98
C GLU A 425 5.71 6.36 29.22
N SER A 426 6.28 5.79 28.15
CA SER A 426 7.41 4.88 28.27
C SER A 426 8.69 5.59 28.72
N ALA A 427 9.34 5.07 29.77
CA ALA A 427 10.60 5.61 30.28
C ALA A 427 11.73 5.50 29.24
N GLU A 428 11.71 4.47 28.40
CA GLU A 428 12.67 4.26 27.32
C GLU A 428 12.60 5.37 26.26
N LEU A 429 11.39 5.81 25.90
CA LEU A 429 11.21 6.93 24.98
C LEU A 429 11.75 8.23 25.59
N GLN A 430 11.38 8.51 26.84
CA GLN A 430 11.83 9.73 27.52
C GLN A 430 13.36 9.78 27.64
N GLN A 431 14.00 8.65 27.92
CA GLN A 431 15.46 8.53 27.97
C GLN A 431 16.08 8.68 26.57
N SER A 432 15.53 8.03 25.56
CA SER A 432 16.04 8.05 24.18
C SER A 432 15.91 9.42 23.52
N ALA A 433 14.80 10.10 23.79
CA ALA A 433 14.47 11.42 23.27
C ALA A 433 15.23 12.54 23.98
N HIS A 434 15.90 12.30 25.11
CA HIS A 434 16.69 13.35 25.78
C HIS A 434 17.72 14.00 24.81
N PRO A 435 17.86 15.34 24.79
CA PRO A 435 17.28 16.34 25.71
C PRO A 435 15.92 16.93 25.26
N PHE A 436 15.22 16.32 24.31
CA PHE A 436 13.97 16.86 23.79
C PHE A 436 12.78 16.67 24.76
N ALA A 437 11.83 17.59 24.72
CA ALA A 437 10.54 17.45 25.39
C ALA A 437 9.55 16.80 24.42
N VAL A 438 9.13 15.56 24.70
CA VAL A 438 8.17 14.84 23.87
C VAL A 438 6.80 15.51 23.96
N GLN A 439 6.24 15.89 22.82
CA GLN A 439 4.90 16.46 22.72
C GLN A 439 4.06 15.66 21.73
N LYS A 440 2.79 15.42 22.05
CA LYS A 440 1.84 14.78 21.14
C LYS A 440 1.55 15.70 19.97
N THR A 441 1.48 15.12 18.78
CA THR A 441 1.13 15.84 17.55
C THR A 441 -0.29 16.42 17.64
N GLN A 442 -1.26 15.58 18.02
CA GLN A 442 -2.63 15.97 18.32
C GLN A 442 -3.17 15.20 19.54
N GLU A 443 -4.14 15.80 20.22
CA GLU A 443 -4.77 15.22 21.42
C GLU A 443 -6.29 15.06 21.27
N ARG A 444 -6.83 15.41 20.10
CA ARG A 444 -8.26 15.51 19.83
C ARG A 444 -8.94 14.15 19.69
N ILE A 445 -8.30 13.21 19.00
CA ILE A 445 -8.82 11.86 18.79
C ILE A 445 -7.69 10.90 19.13
N GLN A 446 -7.81 10.17 20.25
CA GLN A 446 -6.78 9.26 20.71
C GLN A 446 -7.27 7.81 20.61
N LEU A 447 -6.35 6.91 20.26
CA LEU A 447 -6.60 5.48 20.35
C LEU A 447 -6.66 5.09 21.82
N ALA A 448 -7.71 4.39 22.23
CA ALA A 448 -7.89 3.99 23.61
C ALA A 448 -6.95 2.83 23.98
N SER A 449 -6.23 2.97 25.09
CA SER A 449 -5.52 1.85 25.71
C SER A 449 -6.48 0.98 26.50
N LYS A 450 -6.12 -0.30 26.71
CA LYS A 450 -6.92 -1.20 27.55
C LYS A 450 -7.20 -0.59 28.93
N ALA A 451 -6.19 0.01 29.57
CA ALA A 451 -6.36 0.65 30.87
C ALA A 451 -7.43 1.76 30.86
N THR A 452 -7.52 2.54 29.77
CA THR A 452 -8.54 3.59 29.61
C THR A 452 -9.93 2.98 29.38
N LEU A 453 -10.00 1.89 28.62
CA LEU A 453 -11.25 1.15 28.39
C LEU A 453 -11.77 0.50 29.66
N ASP A 454 -10.90 -0.13 30.46
CA ASP A 454 -11.28 -0.76 31.73
C ASP A 454 -11.81 0.26 32.74
N LEU A 455 -11.33 1.51 32.69
CA LEU A 455 -11.83 2.59 33.55
C LEU A 455 -13.17 3.18 33.05
N SER A 456 -13.37 3.28 31.74
CA SER A 456 -14.52 3.98 31.14
C SER A 456 -15.69 3.06 30.78
N ALA A 457 -15.40 1.81 30.44
CA ALA A 457 -16.36 0.76 30.09
C ALA A 457 -15.83 -0.58 30.65
N PRO A 458 -15.84 -0.78 31.98
CA PRO A 458 -15.37 -2.00 32.60
C PRO A 458 -16.18 -3.20 32.11
N THR A 459 -15.49 -4.22 31.61
CA THR A 459 -16.12 -5.50 31.32
C THR A 459 -15.97 -6.40 32.55
N GLU A 460 -17.06 -7.00 33.02
CA GLU A 460 -17.02 -7.86 34.20
C GLU A 460 -16.21 -9.14 33.91
N ASP A 461 -15.17 -9.37 34.71
CA ASP A 461 -14.50 -10.66 34.75
C ASP A 461 -15.49 -11.71 35.28
N ILE A 462 -16.07 -12.54 34.40
CA ILE A 462 -16.98 -13.63 34.79
C ILE A 462 -16.20 -14.81 35.42
N ILE A 463 -15.05 -14.56 36.04
CA ILE A 463 -14.24 -15.57 36.72
C ILE A 463 -14.89 -15.84 38.08
N GLN A 464 -15.65 -16.93 38.19
CA GLN A 464 -16.01 -17.45 39.51
C GLN A 464 -14.73 -17.96 40.19
N PRO A 465 -14.39 -17.51 41.41
CA PRO A 465 -13.26 -18.05 42.14
C PRO A 465 -13.49 -19.57 42.32
N ASN A 466 -12.55 -20.38 41.82
CA ASN A 466 -12.52 -21.86 41.81
C ASN A 466 -13.14 -22.58 40.59
N SER A 467 -13.50 -21.91 39.50
CA SER A 467 -13.87 -22.66 38.27
C SER A 467 -12.62 -23.11 37.50
N GLY A 468 -12.43 -24.43 37.33
CA GLY A 468 -11.32 -25.01 36.55
C GLY A 468 -11.45 -24.85 35.02
N TYR A 469 -12.44 -24.11 34.56
CA TYR A 469 -12.68 -23.79 33.16
C TYR A 469 -12.41 -22.30 32.94
N THR A 470 -11.30 -21.97 32.29
CA THR A 470 -11.12 -20.66 31.66
C THR A 470 -12.10 -20.59 30.48
N LYS A 471 -13.33 -20.14 30.74
CA LYS A 471 -14.15 -19.59 29.66
C LYS A 471 -13.33 -18.44 29.10
N HIS A 472 -13.05 -18.43 27.78
CA HIS A 472 -12.48 -17.25 27.14
C HIS A 472 -13.53 -16.15 27.28
N VAL A 473 -13.38 -15.31 28.30
CA VAL A 473 -14.24 -14.15 28.55
C VAL A 473 -13.77 -13.06 27.62
N ASP A 474 -14.73 -12.28 27.14
CA ASP A 474 -14.50 -11.09 26.34
C ASP A 474 -13.80 -10.05 27.24
N GLU A 475 -12.48 -9.89 27.09
CA GLU A 475 -11.72 -8.81 27.73
C GLU A 475 -11.70 -7.58 26.82
N ASN A 476 -11.72 -6.38 27.41
CA ASN A 476 -11.43 -5.16 26.67
C ASN A 476 -10.05 -5.27 26.02
N SER A 477 -10.00 -4.99 24.72
CA SER A 477 -8.78 -4.97 23.92
C SER A 477 -8.54 -3.54 23.46
N GLY A 478 -7.42 -2.93 23.83
CA GLY A 478 -7.06 -1.60 23.37
C GLY A 478 -6.13 -1.66 22.16
N TRP A 479 -5.53 -0.52 21.84
CA TRP A 479 -4.50 -0.40 20.79
C TRP A 479 -3.08 -0.59 21.34
N GLU A 480 -2.93 -1.29 22.47
CA GLU A 480 -1.62 -1.54 23.08
C GLU A 480 -0.63 -2.16 22.09
N GLY A 481 0.56 -1.57 22.02
CA GLY A 481 1.60 -2.03 21.10
C GLY A 481 1.35 -1.72 19.62
N GLY A 482 0.34 -0.91 19.28
CA GLY A 482 0.19 -0.28 17.96
C GLY A 482 -1.01 -0.71 17.13
N PHE A 483 -1.04 -0.26 15.87
CA PHE A 483 -2.10 -0.60 14.93
C PHE A 483 -1.92 -2.01 14.38
N TYR A 484 -2.91 -2.88 14.59
CA TYR A 484 -3.00 -4.20 13.99
C TYR A 484 -4.19 -4.26 13.04
N SER A 485 -3.95 -4.65 11.79
CA SER A 485 -5.01 -4.83 10.77
C SER A 485 -6.12 -5.77 11.23
N ALA A 486 -5.80 -6.85 11.93
CA ALA A 486 -6.78 -7.78 12.50
C ALA A 486 -7.71 -7.12 13.52
N LEU A 487 -7.17 -6.29 14.42
CA LEU A 487 -7.95 -5.52 15.41
C LEU A 487 -8.83 -4.48 14.71
N PHE A 488 -8.30 -3.82 13.69
CA PHE A 488 -9.09 -2.90 12.88
C PHE A 488 -10.24 -3.62 12.17
N TYR A 489 -10.02 -4.81 11.61
CA TYR A 489 -11.10 -5.61 11.01
C TYR A 489 -12.14 -6.09 12.03
N SER A 490 -11.79 -6.27 13.31
CA SER A 490 -12.75 -6.65 14.35
C SER A 490 -13.64 -5.49 14.81
N ILE A 491 -13.33 -4.23 14.50
CA ILE A 491 -14.21 -3.08 14.80
C ILE A 491 -15.57 -3.29 14.12
N GLY A 492 -16.61 -3.52 14.92
CA GLY A 492 -17.97 -3.79 14.44
C GLY A 492 -18.27 -5.25 14.08
N GLY A 493 -17.31 -6.16 14.22
CA GLY A 493 -17.49 -7.57 13.97
C GLY A 493 -17.82 -8.33 15.24
N GLY A 494 -19.10 -8.39 15.63
CA GLY A 494 -19.54 -9.36 16.63
C GLY A 494 -19.37 -10.79 16.08
N ASN A 495 -18.63 -11.64 16.80
CA ASN A 495 -18.55 -13.10 16.65
C ASN A 495 -18.70 -13.69 15.23
N ARG A 496 -17.61 -13.69 14.44
CA ARG A 496 -17.46 -14.49 13.20
C ARG A 496 -17.38 -16.02 13.42
N ALA A 497 -17.93 -16.53 14.53
CA ALA A 497 -17.83 -17.94 14.89
C ALA A 497 -18.91 -18.83 14.25
N SER A 498 -19.88 -18.28 13.52
CA SER A 498 -20.97 -19.06 12.92
C SER A 498 -21.50 -18.42 11.63
N SER A 499 -20.75 -18.52 10.54
CA SER A 499 -21.34 -18.57 9.18
C SER A 499 -20.27 -18.89 8.16
N SER A 500 -20.12 -20.17 7.89
CA SER A 500 -19.56 -20.70 6.64
C SER A 500 -20.55 -20.45 5.49
N SER A 501 -20.79 -19.18 5.19
CA SER A 501 -21.54 -18.75 4.01
C SER A 501 -20.88 -17.47 3.50
N VAL A 502 -20.53 -17.48 2.21
CA VAL A 502 -20.11 -16.33 1.41
C VAL A 502 -21.10 -15.19 1.66
N ALA A 503 -20.75 -14.28 2.58
CA ALA A 503 -21.62 -13.23 3.06
C ALA A 503 -21.02 -11.89 2.64
N ASP A 504 -21.74 -11.24 1.72
CA ASP A 504 -21.74 -9.82 1.37
C ASP A 504 -20.68 -8.97 2.09
N ASP A 505 -19.60 -8.65 1.38
CA ASP A 505 -18.30 -8.18 1.87
C ASP A 505 -18.30 -6.73 2.41
N THR A 506 -19.47 -6.14 2.73
CA THR A 506 -19.57 -4.66 2.81
C THR A 506 -20.50 -4.03 3.84
N LEU A 507 -21.31 -4.75 4.62
CA LEU A 507 -22.23 -4.08 5.56
C LEU A 507 -21.73 -4.17 7.01
N PHE A 508 -20.68 -3.39 7.30
CA PHE A 508 -20.42 -3.00 8.69
C PHE A 508 -21.61 -2.21 9.23
N SER A 509 -21.96 -2.40 10.49
CA SER A 509 -23.00 -1.60 11.12
C SER A 509 -22.62 -0.11 11.10
N ALA A 510 -23.60 0.79 11.03
CA ALA A 510 -23.32 2.23 11.03
C ALA A 510 -22.43 2.70 12.21
N PRO A 511 -22.61 2.21 13.45
CA PRO A 511 -21.71 2.52 14.56
C PRO A 511 -20.28 2.02 14.34
N ALA A 512 -20.11 0.86 13.72
CA ALA A 512 -18.79 0.33 13.39
C ALA A 512 -18.05 1.20 12.38
N MET A 513 -18.76 1.67 11.36
CA MET A 513 -18.19 2.60 10.37
C MET A 513 -17.79 3.92 11.01
N GLN A 514 -18.59 4.46 11.93
CA GLN A 514 -18.24 5.68 12.67
C GLN A 514 -16.95 5.51 13.49
N MET A 515 -16.77 4.37 14.16
CA MET A 515 -15.53 4.09 14.90
C MET A 515 -14.31 3.97 13.97
N ARG A 516 -14.47 3.32 12.80
CA ARG A 516 -13.42 3.24 11.79
C ARG A 516 -13.07 4.62 11.21
N GLU A 517 -14.08 5.46 10.99
CA GLU A 517 -13.90 6.85 10.56
C GLU A 517 -13.07 7.65 11.59
N LEU A 518 -13.30 7.46 12.89
CA LEU A 518 -12.51 8.13 13.93
C LEU A 518 -11.04 7.71 13.91
N VAL A 519 -10.73 6.42 13.70
CA VAL A 519 -9.34 5.94 13.53
C VAL A 519 -8.67 6.63 12.33
N GLY A 520 -9.38 6.72 11.20
CA GLY A 520 -8.89 7.44 10.02
C GLY A 520 -8.67 8.94 10.29
N ARG A 521 -9.57 9.60 11.02
CA ARG A 521 -9.45 11.02 11.37
C ARG A 521 -8.26 11.28 12.28
N ALA A 522 -8.03 10.45 13.31
CA ALA A 522 -6.87 10.56 14.17
C ALA A 522 -5.57 10.51 13.36
N TYR A 523 -5.45 9.51 12.48
CA TYR A 523 -4.30 9.34 11.58
C TYR A 523 -4.06 10.56 10.68
N LEU A 524 -5.12 11.15 10.12
CA LEU A 524 -5.00 12.33 9.25
C LEU A 524 -4.61 13.59 10.01
N LEU A 525 -5.12 13.77 11.23
CA LEU A 525 -4.72 14.90 12.09
C LEU A 525 -3.25 14.80 12.48
N ASP A 526 -2.76 13.61 12.81
CA ASP A 526 -1.33 13.37 13.05
C ASP A 526 -0.51 13.73 11.81
N LEU A 527 -0.89 13.25 10.63
CA LEU A 527 -0.20 13.59 9.38
C LEU A 527 -0.21 15.10 9.08
N ALA A 528 -1.37 15.74 9.20
CA ALA A 528 -1.54 17.14 8.84
C ALA A 528 -0.71 18.06 9.75
N VAL A 529 -0.71 17.80 11.05
CA VAL A 529 0.11 18.59 11.99
C VAL A 529 1.58 18.24 11.83
N LEU A 530 1.96 16.96 11.82
CA LEU A 530 3.38 16.56 11.74
C LEU A 530 4.03 17.00 10.42
N GLY A 531 3.33 16.84 9.29
CA GLY A 531 3.85 17.21 7.97
C GLY A 531 3.96 18.71 7.73
N THR A 532 3.26 19.55 8.50
CA THR A 532 3.26 21.02 8.34
C THR A 532 4.00 21.76 9.45
N ALA A 533 3.99 21.25 10.68
CA ALA A 533 4.63 21.85 11.84
C ALA A 533 6.13 21.56 11.90
N SER A 534 6.59 20.44 11.33
CA SER A 534 7.99 20.01 11.45
C SER A 534 8.88 20.52 10.32
N ASP A 535 10.07 21.01 10.68
CA ASP A 535 11.13 21.41 9.74
C ASP A 535 11.89 20.20 9.20
N GLY A 536 11.91 19.12 9.97
CA GLY A 536 12.50 17.84 9.63
C GLY A 536 11.74 16.68 10.28
N ILE A 537 11.72 15.52 9.62
CA ILE A 537 11.00 14.32 10.07
C ILE A 537 11.94 13.13 10.19
N VAL A 538 11.82 12.39 11.29
CA VAL A 538 12.49 11.12 11.54
C VAL A 538 11.44 10.00 11.58
N CYS A 539 11.60 8.98 10.73
CA CYS A 539 10.67 7.87 10.67
C CYS A 539 11.30 6.62 10.04
N ALA A 540 10.58 5.49 10.07
CA ALA A 540 11.00 4.25 9.40
C ALA A 540 10.28 4.08 8.06
N SER A 541 11.04 3.91 6.96
CA SER A 541 10.49 3.78 5.60
C SER A 541 9.63 2.54 5.36
N SER A 542 9.70 1.55 6.25
CA SER A 542 8.79 0.39 6.28
C SER A 542 7.33 0.80 6.46
N SER A 543 7.08 1.92 7.15
CA SER A 543 5.75 2.49 7.28
C SER A 543 5.38 3.35 6.07
N ALA A 544 4.19 3.11 5.51
CA ALA A 544 3.63 3.98 4.48
C ALA A 544 3.47 5.43 4.96
N THR A 545 3.20 5.64 6.25
CA THR A 545 3.12 6.98 6.87
C THR A 545 4.43 7.74 6.70
N CYS A 546 5.57 7.09 6.91
CA CYS A 546 6.88 7.72 6.73
C CYS A 546 7.10 8.19 5.29
N ARG A 547 6.66 7.37 4.31
CA ARG A 547 6.74 7.72 2.89
C ARG A 547 5.79 8.86 2.52
N VAL A 548 4.57 8.86 3.07
CA VAL A 548 3.58 9.94 2.96
C VAL A 548 4.15 11.25 3.48
N LEU A 549 4.71 11.26 4.70
CA LEU A 549 5.34 12.45 5.28
C LEU A 549 6.47 12.99 4.39
N GLY A 550 7.25 12.09 3.75
CA GLY A 550 8.24 12.48 2.75
C GLY A 550 7.61 13.27 1.58
N VAL A 551 6.44 12.88 1.09
CA VAL A 551 5.71 13.63 0.04
C VAL A 551 5.22 14.98 0.56
N MET A 552 4.68 15.02 1.78
CA MET A 552 4.11 16.22 2.41
C MET A 552 5.17 17.30 2.64
N MET A 553 6.39 16.90 3.05
CA MET A 553 7.50 17.82 3.28
C MET A 553 8.04 18.49 2.01
N GLY A 554 7.84 17.89 0.83
CA GLY A 554 8.33 18.42 -0.44
C GLY A 554 9.70 17.87 -0.84
N TRP A 555 9.97 17.93 -2.16
CA TRP A 555 11.16 17.32 -2.75
C TRP A 555 12.45 17.87 -2.15
N ASP A 556 12.52 19.18 -1.94
CA ASP A 556 13.72 19.85 -1.42
C ASP A 556 14.05 19.40 -0.01
N ALA A 557 13.03 19.17 0.83
CA ALA A 557 13.23 18.66 2.18
C ALA A 557 13.82 17.24 2.16
N VAL A 558 13.31 16.37 1.30
CA VAL A 558 13.84 15.01 1.15
C VAL A 558 15.26 15.03 0.57
N ALA A 559 15.51 15.87 -0.45
CA ALA A 559 16.81 16.01 -1.10
C ALA A 559 17.89 16.60 -0.19
N GLN A 560 17.51 17.50 0.71
CA GLN A 560 18.40 18.11 1.71
C GLN A 560 18.60 17.20 2.93
N GLY A 561 17.97 16.03 3.00
CA GLY A 561 18.10 15.13 4.16
C GLY A 561 17.31 15.57 5.39
N ARG A 562 16.30 16.42 5.22
CA ARG A 562 15.35 16.79 6.30
C ARG A 562 14.30 15.70 6.55
N TRP A 563 14.14 14.76 5.63
CA TRP A 563 13.44 13.49 5.85
C TRP A 563 14.46 12.39 6.12
N VAL A 564 14.43 11.80 7.32
CA VAL A 564 15.44 10.85 7.80
C VAL A 564 14.81 9.48 8.05
N ASN A 565 15.26 8.50 7.26
CA ASN A 565 14.90 7.10 7.43
C ASN A 565 15.84 6.40 8.43
N VAL A 566 15.31 5.89 9.55
CA VAL A 566 16.08 5.20 10.61
C VAL A 566 16.13 3.67 10.49
N ASP A 567 15.50 3.13 9.44
CA ASP A 567 15.47 1.70 9.13
C ASP A 567 16.79 1.28 8.43
N ASP A 568 16.75 0.79 7.20
CA ASP A 568 17.92 0.26 6.49
C ASP A 568 18.65 1.29 5.61
N ASN A 569 18.54 2.57 5.93
CA ASN A 569 19.12 3.71 5.19
C ASN A 569 18.73 3.79 3.70
N ARG A 570 17.66 3.10 3.26
CA ARG A 570 17.19 3.25 1.87
C ARG A 570 16.73 4.67 1.59
N ALA A 571 16.96 5.13 0.36
CA ALA A 571 16.42 6.38 -0.13
C ALA A 571 14.89 6.32 -0.20
N TRP A 572 14.24 7.48 -0.27
CA TRP A 572 12.79 7.56 -0.39
C TRP A 572 12.30 6.86 -1.67
N SER A 573 11.26 6.04 -1.52
CA SER A 573 10.51 5.40 -2.60
C SER A 573 9.03 5.36 -2.20
N TRP A 574 8.14 5.25 -3.19
CA TRP A 574 6.69 5.27 -2.95
C TRP A 574 6.15 3.92 -2.45
N ASP A 575 6.70 2.82 -2.96
CA ASP A 575 6.31 1.45 -2.66
C ASP A 575 7.14 0.84 -1.51
N GLY A 576 8.17 1.56 -1.06
CA GLY A 576 9.12 1.11 -0.05
C GLY A 576 10.09 0.05 -0.55
N ARG A 577 10.18 -0.22 -1.86
CA ARG A 577 11.23 -1.07 -2.43
C ARG A 577 12.52 -0.27 -2.64
N ARG A 578 13.62 -0.98 -2.90
CA ARG A 578 14.97 -0.40 -3.10
C ARG A 578 15.22 0.09 -4.53
#